data_AF-A0A1V4DYK4-F1
#
_entry.id   AF-A0A1V4DYK4-F1
#
_cell.length_a   1.000
_cell.length_b   1.000
_cell.length_c   1.000
_cell.angle_alpha   90.00
_cell.angle_beta   90.00
_cell.angle_gamma   90.00
#
_symmetry.space_group_name_H-M   'P 1'
#
loop_
_entity.id
_entity.type
_entity.pdbx_description
1 polymer ?
#
loop_
_entity_poly.entity_id
_entity_poly.type
_entity_poly.pdbx_seq_one_letter_code
_entity_poly.pdbx_strand_id
1 'polypeptide(L)'
;MSEAENSTYVPAPVTKAGYVATAVGMGVHPFGDPAITDEFAAEVLPIDGREFHVYAAEWTPDRVTFFVDGRQVKTVRQSPDYPMQLMLRIYEFPDAEGAERVGPYPKEFVVDYVRGYRPLTG
;
A
#
# COMPACT_ATOMS: atom_id res chain seq x y z
N MET A 1 -2.43 22.27 -4.78
CA MET A 1 -2.10 20.87 -5.13
C MET A 1 -3.25 20.03 -4.62
N SER A 2 -4.20 19.65 -5.49
CA SER A 2 -5.19 18.64 -5.14
C SER A 2 -4.54 17.29 -5.39
N GLU A 3 -4.27 16.53 -4.33
CA GLU A 3 -4.00 15.10 -4.48
C GLU A 3 -5.22 14.51 -5.19
N ALA A 4 -5.00 13.87 -6.34
CA ALA A 4 -6.04 13.16 -7.05
C ALA A 4 -6.35 11.89 -6.25
N GLU A 5 -7.13 12.05 -5.18
CA GLU A 5 -7.66 10.98 -4.35
C GLU A 5 -8.78 10.27 -5.11
N ASN A 6 -8.40 9.46 -6.09
CA ASN A 6 -9.32 8.44 -6.61
C ASN A 6 -9.33 7.26 -5.64
N SER A 7 -9.84 7.54 -4.43
CA SER A 7 -10.05 6.57 -3.36
C SER A 7 -11.11 5.57 -3.84
N THR A 8 -10.66 4.48 -4.46
CA THR A 8 -11.49 3.30 -4.59
C THR A 8 -11.57 2.70 -3.19
N TYR A 9 -12.66 3.03 -2.50
CA TYR A 9 -13.08 2.44 -1.23
C TYR A 9 -12.69 0.96 -1.17
N VAL A 10 -11.86 0.63 -0.19
CA VAL A 10 -11.47 -0.75 0.10
C VAL A 10 -12.40 -1.24 1.22
N PRO A 11 -13.25 -2.24 0.97
CA PRO A 11 -14.19 -2.70 1.99
C PRO A 11 -13.44 -3.21 3.23
N ALA A 12 -14.04 -2.96 4.40
CA ALA A 12 -13.59 -3.53 5.67
C ALA A 12 -13.40 -5.05 5.54
N PRO A 13 -12.40 -5.64 6.22
CA PRO A 13 -12.12 -7.06 6.11
C PRO A 13 -13.36 -7.90 6.45
N VAL A 14 -13.80 -8.69 5.47
CA VAL A 14 -14.92 -9.61 5.63
C VAL A 14 -14.42 -10.78 6.46
N THR A 15 -14.78 -10.82 7.73
CA THR A 15 -14.56 -11.97 8.61
C THR A 15 -15.52 -13.11 8.25
N LYS A 16 -15.22 -13.83 7.18
CA LYS A 16 -15.89 -15.11 6.91
C LYS A 16 -15.20 -16.19 7.75
N ALA A 17 -15.81 -16.50 8.90
CA ALA A 17 -15.46 -17.60 9.81
C ALA A 17 -13.95 -17.74 10.14
N GLY A 18 -13.49 -17.08 11.20
CA GLY A 18 -12.28 -17.46 11.95
C GLY A 18 -10.92 -17.06 11.39
N TYR A 19 -10.83 -16.49 10.19
CA TYR A 19 -9.58 -15.95 9.64
C TYR A 19 -9.59 -14.42 9.68
N VAL A 20 -8.51 -13.83 10.23
CA VAL A 20 -8.24 -12.40 10.09
C VAL A 20 -7.68 -12.17 8.70
N ALA A 21 -8.27 -11.21 7.99
CA ALA A 21 -7.79 -10.77 6.69
C ALA A 21 -7.65 -9.25 6.72
N THR A 22 -6.77 -8.71 5.89
CA THR A 22 -6.51 -7.28 5.77
C THR A 22 -6.40 -6.94 4.30
N ALA A 23 -7.03 -5.84 3.89
CA ALA A 23 -6.86 -5.34 2.55
C ALA A 23 -5.62 -4.44 2.48
N VAL A 24 -4.70 -4.75 1.57
CA VAL A 24 -3.43 -4.03 1.40
C VAL A 24 -3.42 -3.35 0.04
N GLY A 25 -3.40 -2.02 0.05
CA GLY A 25 -3.30 -1.20 -1.14
C GLY A 25 -1.89 -1.20 -1.73
N MET A 26 -1.75 -1.47 -3.02
CA MET A 26 -0.47 -1.44 -3.73
C MET A 26 -0.63 -1.15 -5.22
N GLY A 27 0.32 -0.41 -5.79
CA GLY A 27 0.31 -0.02 -7.18
C GLY A 27 1.08 1.26 -7.47
N VAL A 28 0.81 1.84 -8.64
CA VAL A 28 1.35 3.13 -9.06
C VAL A 28 0.22 4.08 -9.41
N HIS A 29 0.45 5.37 -9.16
CA HIS A 29 -0.41 6.46 -9.58
C HIS A 29 0.40 7.44 -10.43
N PRO A 30 -0.20 8.06 -11.48
CA PRO A 30 0.54 8.93 -12.38
C PRO A 30 1.03 10.23 -11.73
N PHE A 31 0.22 10.84 -10.85
CA PHE A 31 0.54 12.13 -10.19
C PHE A 31 1.20 13.19 -11.11
N GLY A 32 0.69 13.32 -12.33
CA GLY A 32 1.19 14.27 -13.33
C GLY A 32 2.24 13.73 -14.29
N ASP A 33 2.70 12.49 -14.12
CA ASP A 33 3.52 11.77 -15.08
C ASP A 33 2.65 11.15 -16.20
N PRO A 34 2.78 11.58 -17.47
CA PRO A 34 2.03 11.02 -18.59
C PRO A 34 2.52 9.63 -19.04
N ALA A 35 3.70 9.19 -18.60
CA ALA A 35 4.24 7.87 -18.92
C ALA A 35 3.66 6.75 -18.04
N ILE A 36 3.03 7.12 -16.92
CA ILE A 36 2.41 6.20 -15.96
C ILE A 36 0.89 6.23 -16.14
N THR A 37 0.28 5.06 -16.11
CA THR A 37 -1.16 4.92 -15.97
C THR A 37 -1.51 4.53 -14.55
N ASP A 38 -2.71 4.91 -14.09
CA ASP A 38 -3.19 4.49 -12.79
C ASP A 38 -3.36 2.96 -12.76
N GLU A 39 -2.58 2.29 -11.92
CA GLU A 39 -2.65 0.85 -11.73
C GLU A 39 -2.48 0.52 -10.25
N PHE A 40 -3.56 0.70 -9.51
CA PHE A 40 -3.67 0.44 -8.08
C PHE A 40 -4.73 -0.63 -7.79
N ALA A 41 -4.46 -1.47 -6.80
CA ALA A 41 -5.42 -2.43 -6.27
C ALA A 41 -5.26 -2.60 -4.77
N ALA A 42 -6.34 -2.96 -4.09
CA ALA A 42 -6.31 -3.37 -2.69
C ALA A 42 -6.58 -4.87 -2.58
N GLU A 43 -5.51 -5.63 -2.33
CA GLU A 43 -5.56 -7.09 -2.29
C GLU A 43 -5.93 -7.54 -0.87
N VAL A 44 -6.92 -8.43 -0.75
CA VAL A 44 -7.31 -9.00 0.55
C VAL A 44 -6.39 -10.15 0.89
N LEU A 45 -5.51 -9.94 1.85
CA LEU A 45 -4.52 -10.92 2.28
C LEU A 45 -4.95 -11.58 3.60
N PRO A 46 -4.63 -12.87 3.81
CA PRO A 46 -4.95 -13.59 5.04
C PRO A 46 -3.96 -13.23 6.17
N ILE A 47 -3.87 -11.95 6.50
CA ILE A 47 -3.00 -11.39 7.54
C ILE A 47 -3.81 -10.48 8.48
N ASP A 48 -3.27 -10.25 9.68
CA ASP A 48 -3.74 -9.23 10.60
C ASP A 48 -2.86 -7.98 10.50
N GLY A 49 -3.32 -6.94 9.81
CA GLY A 49 -2.55 -5.72 9.59
C GLY A 49 -2.22 -4.91 10.86
N ARG A 50 -2.71 -5.35 12.03
CA ARG A 50 -2.34 -4.79 13.34
C ARG A 50 -1.04 -5.39 13.89
N GLU A 51 -0.59 -6.51 13.34
CA GLU A 51 0.67 -7.17 13.68
C GLU A 51 1.80 -6.73 12.75
N PHE A 52 3.05 -7.02 13.12
CA PHE A 52 4.19 -6.73 12.26
C PHE A 52 4.22 -7.66 11.04
N HIS A 53 4.28 -7.05 9.86
CA HIS A 53 4.44 -7.71 8.57
C HIS A 53 5.53 -7.03 7.75
N VAL A 54 6.20 -7.78 6.86
CA VAL A 54 7.22 -7.22 5.97
C VAL A 54 6.58 -6.88 4.63
N TYR A 55 6.43 -5.59 4.37
CA TYR A 55 6.00 -5.07 3.08
C TYR A 55 7.21 -4.68 2.24
N ALA A 56 7.24 -5.07 0.97
CA ALA A 56 8.33 -4.71 0.07
C ALA A 56 7.83 -4.37 -1.34
N ALA A 57 8.55 -3.48 -1.99
CA ALA A 57 8.44 -3.20 -3.42
C ALA A 57 9.82 -3.41 -4.06
N GLU A 58 9.93 -4.41 -4.93
CA GLU A 58 11.04 -4.52 -5.87
C GLU A 58 10.75 -3.59 -7.03
N TRP A 59 11.58 -2.56 -7.18
CA TRP A 59 11.45 -1.55 -8.21
C TRP A 59 12.63 -1.65 -9.18
N THR A 60 12.32 -1.90 -10.45
CA THR A 60 13.28 -1.96 -11.56
C THR A 60 12.84 -0.99 -12.66
N PRO A 61 13.70 -0.66 -13.65
CA PRO A 61 13.33 0.26 -14.73
C PRO A 61 12.09 -0.16 -15.53
N ASP A 62 11.74 -1.44 -15.53
CA ASP A 62 10.64 -2.00 -16.33
C ASP A 62 9.35 -2.28 -15.52
N ARG A 63 9.44 -2.43 -14.19
CA ARG A 63 8.30 -2.88 -13.38
C ARG A 63 8.45 -2.57 -11.89
N VAL A 64 7.34 -2.68 -11.18
CA VAL A 64 7.30 -2.73 -9.72
C VAL A 64 6.60 -4.02 -9.28
N THR A 65 7.25 -4.81 -8.44
CA THR A 65 6.68 -6.03 -7.85
C THR A 65 6.55 -5.88 -6.34
N PHE A 66 5.33 -6.10 -5.83
CA PHE A 66 4.97 -5.93 -4.43
C PHE A 66 4.92 -7.28 -3.71
N PHE A 67 5.41 -7.29 -2.47
CA PHE A 67 5.49 -8.47 -1.62
C PHE A 67 4.95 -8.17 -0.23
N VAL A 68 4.36 -9.19 0.38
CA VAL A 68 4.01 -9.21 1.80
C VAL A 68 4.54 -10.51 2.40
N ASP A 69 5.31 -10.40 3.47
CA ASP A 69 6.02 -11.51 4.13
C ASP A 69 6.84 -12.37 3.16
N GLY A 70 7.49 -11.70 2.19
CA GLY A 70 8.31 -12.33 1.15
C GLY A 70 7.53 -13.03 0.04
N ARG A 71 6.20 -13.04 0.09
CA ARG A 71 5.34 -13.60 -0.97
C ARG A 71 4.97 -12.52 -1.97
N GLN A 72 5.19 -12.78 -3.26
CA GLN A 72 4.76 -11.87 -4.33
C GLN A 72 3.23 -11.77 -4.33
N VAL A 73 2.71 -10.53 -4.33
CA VAL A 73 1.28 -10.23 -4.32
C VAL A 73 0.84 -9.66 -5.66
N LYS A 74 1.53 -8.64 -6.18
CA LYS A 74 1.17 -7.95 -7.44
C LYS A 74 2.42 -7.51 -8.19
N THR A 75 2.35 -7.52 -9.52
CA THR A 75 3.35 -6.86 -10.39
C THR A 75 2.65 -5.88 -11.30
N VAL A 76 3.19 -4.67 -11.35
CA VAL A 76 2.82 -3.58 -12.26
C VAL A 76 3.91 -3.49 -13.33
N ARG A 77 3.56 -3.61 -14.62
CA ARG A 77 4.52 -3.63 -15.74
C ARG A 77 4.80 -2.22 -16.31
N GLN A 78 5.05 -1.30 -15.41
CA GLN A 78 5.45 0.09 -15.64
C GLN A 78 6.21 0.56 -14.40
N SER A 79 6.98 1.63 -14.56
CA SER A 79 7.89 2.10 -13.52
C SER A 79 8.16 3.59 -13.69
N PRO A 80 8.06 4.39 -12.62
CA PRO A 80 8.72 5.68 -12.56
C PRO A 80 10.22 5.51 -12.83
N ASP A 81 10.85 6.41 -13.60
CA ASP A 81 12.27 6.32 -13.98
C ASP A 81 13.14 7.46 -13.40
N TYR A 82 12.61 8.15 -12.39
CA TYR A 82 13.23 9.28 -11.70
C TYR A 82 13.41 9.01 -10.20
N PRO A 83 14.29 9.76 -9.50
CA PRO A 83 14.48 9.61 -8.06
C PRO A 83 13.19 9.84 -7.27
N MET A 84 12.89 8.95 -6.32
CA MET A 84 11.69 8.98 -5.47
C MET A 84 12.05 9.14 -3.99
N GLN A 85 11.13 9.69 -3.21
CA GLN A 85 11.22 9.76 -1.75
C GLN A 85 10.28 8.71 -1.12
N LEU A 86 10.78 7.94 -0.15
CA LEU A 86 9.93 7.09 0.69
C LEU A 86 9.21 7.95 1.73
N MET A 87 7.89 7.78 1.84
CA MET A 87 7.06 8.44 2.85
C MET A 87 6.24 7.40 3.60
N LEU A 88 6.18 7.56 4.93
CA LEU A 88 5.42 6.71 5.84
C LEU A 88 4.43 7.61 6.58
N ARG A 89 3.14 7.32 6.43
CA ARG A 89 2.03 8.16 6.92
C ARG A 89 0.87 7.27 7.40
N ILE A 90 0.16 7.71 8.44
CA ILE A 90 -1.12 7.13 8.87
C ILE A 90 -2.21 8.17 8.66
N TYR A 91 -3.35 7.72 8.16
CA TYR A 91 -4.54 8.54 7.91
C TYR A 91 -5.75 7.89 8.55
N GLU A 92 -6.68 8.71 9.06
CA GLU A 92 -8.01 8.27 9.45
C GLU A 92 -9.00 8.82 8.42
N PHE A 93 -9.78 7.94 7.82
CA PHE A 93 -10.84 8.30 6.88
C PHE A 93 -12.20 8.00 7.51
N PRO A 94 -13.23 8.82 7.27
CA PRO A 94 -14.58 8.52 7.72
C PRO A 94 -15.13 7.28 6.98
N ASP A 95 -15.95 6.46 7.65
CA ASP A 95 -16.71 5.39 6.99
C ASP A 95 -17.70 6.00 5.97
N ALA A 96 -18.07 5.22 4.94
CA ALA A 96 -18.97 5.67 3.87
C ALA A 96 -20.35 6.12 4.39
N GLU A 97 -20.81 5.54 5.50
CA GLU A 97 -22.04 5.92 6.18
C GLU A 97 -21.88 7.08 7.18
N GLY A 98 -20.69 7.70 7.26
CA GLY A 98 -20.42 8.87 8.10
C GLY A 98 -20.34 8.59 9.60
N ALA A 99 -20.42 7.33 10.02
CA ALA A 99 -20.16 6.95 11.40
C ALA A 99 -18.66 7.00 11.66
N GLU A 100 -18.23 7.94 12.48
CA GLU A 100 -16.85 8.05 12.96
C GLU A 100 -16.46 6.75 13.67
N ARG A 101 -15.60 5.94 13.06
CA ARG A 101 -14.99 4.76 13.69
C ARG A 101 -13.87 5.21 14.65
N VAL A 102 -14.21 6.09 15.57
CA VAL A 102 -13.23 6.76 16.44
C VAL A 102 -12.97 5.87 17.65
N GLY A 103 -12.05 4.93 17.47
CA GLY A 103 -11.28 4.41 18.60
C GLY A 103 -10.47 5.55 19.26
N PRO A 104 -10.12 5.42 20.56
CA PRO A 104 -9.44 6.48 21.29
C PRO A 104 -8.11 6.90 20.64
N TYR A 105 -7.78 8.17 20.78
CA TYR A 105 -6.48 8.72 20.43
C TYR A 105 -5.45 8.54 21.57
N PRO A 106 -4.14 8.47 21.27
CA PRO A 106 -3.52 8.59 19.94
C PRO A 106 -3.67 7.34 19.07
N LYS A 107 -3.69 7.52 17.74
CA LYS A 107 -3.48 6.41 16.79
C LYS A 107 -1.99 6.17 16.63
N GLU A 108 -1.59 4.90 16.56
CA GLU A 108 -0.19 4.53 16.47
C GLU A 108 0.10 3.79 15.17
N PHE A 109 1.21 4.17 14.54
CA PHE A 109 1.80 3.45 13.41
C PHE A 109 3.27 3.20 13.73
N VAL A 110 3.59 1.95 14.08
CA VAL A 110 4.91 1.55 14.57
C VAL A 110 5.69 0.87 13.45
N VAL A 111 6.92 1.33 13.24
CA VAL A 111 7.83 0.79 12.21
C VAL A 111 9.06 0.24 12.93
N ASP A 112 9.25 -1.08 12.85
CA ASP A 112 10.43 -1.73 13.42
C ASP A 112 11.70 -1.38 12.62
N TYR A 113 11.64 -1.49 11.29
CA TYR A 113 12.75 -1.10 10.43
C TYR A 113 12.31 -0.68 9.03
N VAL A 114 13.21 0.03 8.34
CA VAL A 114 13.17 0.29 6.91
C VAL A 114 14.50 -0.13 6.31
N ARG A 115 14.47 -0.80 5.16
CA ARG A 115 15.68 -1.19 4.41
C ARG A 115 15.53 -0.79 2.95
N GLY A 116 16.58 -0.20 2.40
CA GLY A 116 16.72 0.07 0.97
C GLY A 116 17.86 -0.75 0.39
N TYR A 117 17.63 -1.33 -0.78
CA TYR A 117 18.64 -2.08 -1.51
C TYR A 117 18.84 -1.43 -2.87
N ARG A 118 20.07 -1.45 -3.37
CA ARG A 118 20.39 -1.11 -4.76
C ARG A 118 20.88 -2.38 -5.44
N PRO A 119 20.32 -2.74 -6.61
CA PRO A 119 20.87 -3.84 -7.41
C PRO A 119 22.36 -3.59 -7.67
N LEU A 120 23.18 -4.63 -7.51
CA LEU A 120 24.63 -4.54 -7.74
C LEU A 120 24.99 -4.42 -9.23
N THR A 121 24.03 -4.65 -10.12
CA THR A 121 24.18 -4.58 -11.57
C THR A 121 22.98 -3.89 -12.20
N GLY A 122 23.26 -2.94 -13.09
CA GLY A 122 22.33 -2.32 -14.03
C GLY A 122 22.88 -2.46 -15.45
#